data_AF-A0A8D8IVA4-F1
#
_entry.id   AF-A0A8D8IVA4-F1
#
_cell.length_a   1.000
_cell.length_b   1.000
_cell.length_c   1.000
_cell.angle_alpha   90.00
_cell.angle_beta   90.00
_cell.angle_gamma   90.00
#
_symmetry.space_group_name_H-M   'P 1'
#
loop_
_entity.id
_entity.type
_entity.pdbx_description
1 polymer ?
#
loop_
_entity_poly.entity_id
_entity_poly.type
_entity_poly.pdbx_seq_one_letter_code
_entity_poly.pdbx_strand_id
1 'polypeptide(L)'
;SIQAHLLSIFDAVARVEFEEKTFGKIISLMSDNGEVVPLGRPVFCTGGVELWINRLLVEMQDTIRDILATMAQNLNSADFDFITGFQEFCGQAGLVGVQLLWTTGAEYALRKCR
;
A
#
# COMPACT_ATOMS: atom_id res chain seq x y z
N SER A 1 18.13 13.44 -10.84
CA SER A 1 16.89 13.29 -10.04
C SER A 1 16.84 11.87 -9.51
N ILE A 2 16.44 11.63 -8.25
CA ILE A 2 16.36 10.26 -7.71
C ILE A 2 15.35 9.37 -8.46
N GLN A 3 14.30 9.96 -9.05
CA GLN A 3 13.17 9.24 -9.64
C GLN A 3 13.60 8.10 -10.58
N ALA A 4 14.62 8.31 -11.42
CA ALA A 4 15.11 7.30 -12.37
C ALA A 4 15.77 6.07 -11.71
N HIS A 5 16.15 6.19 -10.44
CA HIS A 5 16.80 5.13 -9.66
C HIS A 5 15.82 4.38 -8.76
N LEU A 6 14.59 4.87 -8.56
CA LEU A 6 13.67 4.26 -7.59
C LEU A 6 13.31 2.82 -7.95
N LEU A 7 13.11 2.50 -9.23
CA LEU A 7 12.87 1.11 -9.69
C LEU A 7 14.05 0.16 -9.46
N SER A 8 15.26 0.69 -9.29
CA SER A 8 16.44 -0.13 -8.95
C SER A 8 16.55 -0.42 -7.45
N ILE A 9 15.78 0.30 -6.62
CA ILE A 9 15.82 0.23 -5.16
C ILE A 9 14.54 -0.42 -4.61
N PHE A 10 13.40 -0.09 -5.19
CA PHE A 10 12.07 -0.56 -4.84
C PHE A 10 11.46 -1.28 -6.02
N ASP A 11 10.85 -2.43 -5.76
CA ASP A 11 10.30 -3.29 -6.81
C ASP A 11 9.08 -2.66 -7.52
N ALA A 12 8.26 -1.88 -6.79
CA ALA A 12 6.99 -1.35 -7.29
C ALA A 12 6.87 0.19 -7.24
N VAL A 13 7.90 0.91 -6.77
CA VAL A 13 7.87 2.39 -6.69
C VAL A 13 8.64 2.96 -7.87
N ALA A 14 7.92 3.38 -8.90
CA ALA A 14 8.51 4.00 -10.08
C ALA A 14 8.82 5.48 -9.85
N ARG A 15 7.92 6.18 -9.15
CA ARG A 15 8.06 7.60 -8.84
C ARG A 15 7.50 7.90 -7.45
N VAL A 16 7.87 9.05 -6.92
CA VAL A 16 7.23 9.66 -5.75
C VAL A 16 6.63 11.02 -6.11
N GLU A 17 5.52 11.36 -5.46
CA GLU A 17 4.90 12.67 -5.57
C GLU A 17 5.50 13.63 -4.54
N PHE A 18 5.88 14.83 -4.98
CA PHE A 18 6.34 15.89 -4.10
C PHE A 18 5.24 16.93 -3.90
N GLU A 19 5.07 17.42 -2.67
CA GLU A 19 4.19 18.55 -2.39
C GLU A 19 4.73 19.84 -3.03
N GLU A 20 3.88 20.56 -3.78
CA GLU A 20 4.29 21.76 -4.52
C GLU A 20 4.84 22.88 -3.62
N LYS A 21 4.28 23.01 -2.42
CA LYS A 21 4.58 24.11 -1.49
C LYS A 21 5.82 23.88 -0.64
N THR A 22 6.25 22.63 -0.49
CA THR A 22 7.31 22.25 0.43
C THR A 22 8.36 21.43 -0.28
N PHE A 23 9.52 22.05 -0.52
CA PHE A 23 10.62 21.41 -1.23
C PHE A 23 11.06 20.10 -0.54
N GLY A 24 11.14 19.04 -1.32
CA GLY A 24 11.61 17.73 -0.84
C GLY A 24 10.64 17.01 0.09
N LYS A 25 9.38 17.43 0.18
CA LYS A 25 8.35 16.69 0.93
C LYS A 25 7.63 15.71 0.02
N ILE A 26 7.89 14.42 0.19
CA ILE A 26 7.21 13.34 -0.49
C ILE A 26 5.87 13.06 0.19
N ILE A 27 4.80 12.94 -0.60
CA ILE A 27 3.43 12.74 -0.10
C ILE A 27 2.76 11.46 -0.61
N SER A 28 3.18 10.95 -1.77
CA SER A 28 2.58 9.75 -2.38
C SER A 28 3.63 8.91 -3.10
N LEU A 29 3.37 7.61 -3.20
CA LEU A 29 4.12 6.66 -4.04
C LEU A 29 3.36 6.47 -5.35
N MET A 30 4.10 6.28 -6.45
CA MET A 30 3.53 5.97 -7.76
C MET A 30 4.21 4.75 -8.37
N SER A 31 3.41 3.82 -8.86
CA SER A 31 3.89 2.67 -9.61
C SER A 31 4.07 2.98 -11.10
N ASP A 32 4.65 2.05 -11.85
CA ASP A 32 4.79 2.18 -13.31
C ASP A 32 3.46 1.94 -14.07
N ASN A 33 2.46 1.35 -13.40
CA ASN A 33 1.13 1.15 -13.96
C ASN A 33 0.16 2.33 -13.68
N GLY A 34 0.66 3.40 -13.04
CA GLY A 34 -0.11 4.61 -12.76
C GLY A 34 -0.91 4.58 -11.45
N GLU A 35 -0.80 3.51 -10.65
CA GLU A 35 -1.35 3.48 -9.30
C GLU A 35 -0.64 4.50 -8.40
N VAL A 36 -1.43 5.26 -7.65
CA VAL A 36 -0.95 6.26 -6.69
C VAL A 36 -1.41 5.86 -5.29
N VAL A 37 -0.46 5.73 -4.37
CA VAL A 37 -0.71 5.41 -2.97
C VAL A 37 -0.25 6.58 -2.09
N PRO A 38 -1.16 7.33 -1.47
CA PRO A 38 -0.81 8.36 -0.51
C PRO A 38 -0.08 7.76 0.69
N LEU A 39 1.00 8.38 1.14
CA LEU A 39 1.69 7.97 2.36
C LEU A 39 0.86 8.36 3.59
N GLY A 40 0.84 7.49 4.60
CA GLY A 40 0.22 7.80 5.89
C GLY A 40 0.89 9.00 6.57
N ARG A 41 2.20 9.17 6.37
CA ARG A 41 2.96 10.35 6.80
C ARG A 41 3.92 10.81 5.70
N PRO A 42 4.07 12.13 5.49
CA PRO A 42 4.99 12.64 4.48
C PRO A 42 6.44 12.40 4.88
N VAL A 43 7.30 12.15 3.88
CA VAL A 43 8.74 11.95 4.07
C VAL A 43 9.51 13.14 3.53
N PHE A 44 10.39 13.72 4.34
CA PHE A 44 11.23 14.85 3.94
C PHE A 44 12.60 14.38 3.48
N CYS A 45 13.02 14.78 2.28
CA CYS A 45 14.33 14.52 1.68
C CYS A 45 15.43 15.38 2.33
N THR A 46 15.62 15.21 3.63
CA THR A 46 16.62 15.93 4.43
C THR A 46 17.81 15.04 4.77
N GLY A 47 19.02 15.61 4.80
CA GLY A 47 20.25 14.87 5.05
C GLY A 47 20.70 14.02 3.84
N GLY A 48 21.52 13.01 4.09
CA GLY A 48 22.05 12.12 3.06
C GLY A 48 20.96 11.29 2.37
N VAL A 49 21.19 10.93 1.10
CA VAL A 49 20.24 10.18 0.26
C VAL A 49 19.75 8.89 0.91
N GLU A 50 20.69 8.08 1.41
CA GLU A 50 20.37 6.80 2.07
C GLU A 50 19.49 6.98 3.31
N LEU A 51 19.64 8.10 4.03
CA LEU A 51 18.87 8.35 5.25
C LEU A 51 17.39 8.56 4.95
N TRP A 52 17.07 9.41 3.96
CA TRP A 52 15.67 9.65 3.63
C TRP A 52 15.07 8.54 2.76
N ILE A 53 15.87 7.79 1.99
CA ILE A 53 15.40 6.57 1.31
C ILE A 53 15.00 5.50 2.33
N ASN A 54 15.79 5.29 3.38
CA ASN A 54 15.42 4.37 4.45
C ASN A 54 14.14 4.83 5.19
N ARG A 55 13.97 6.13 5.41
CA ARG A 55 12.71 6.68 5.95
C ARG A 55 11.52 6.42 5.01
N LEU A 56 11.72 6.60 3.70
CA LEU A 56 10.71 6.30 2.69
C LEU A 56 10.32 4.82 2.69
N LEU A 57 11.29 3.91 2.81
CA LEU A 57 11.04 2.47 2.92
C LEU A 57 10.16 2.14 4.13
N VAL A 58 10.49 2.67 5.31
CA VAL A 58 9.71 2.44 6.54
C VAL A 58 8.29 2.98 6.40
N GLU A 59 8.13 4.23 5.94
CA GLU A 59 6.80 4.83 5.77
C GLU A 59 5.97 4.14 4.68
N MET A 60 6.60 3.63 3.61
CA MET A 60 5.93 2.77 2.63
C MET A 60 5.40 1.49 3.30
N GLN A 61 6.22 0.80 4.09
CA GLN A 61 5.83 -0.43 4.77
C GLN A 61 4.69 -0.20 5.77
N ASP A 62 4.76 0.88 6.54
CA ASP A 62 3.72 1.22 7.52
C ASP A 62 2.42 1.64 6.82
N THR A 63 2.51 2.45 5.76
CA THR A 63 1.34 2.84 4.94
C THR A 63 0.62 1.61 4.37
N ILE A 64 1.35 0.67 3.75
CA ILE A 64 0.75 -0.54 3.19
C ILE A 64 0.18 -1.42 4.32
N ARG A 65 0.86 -1.53 5.47
CA ARG A 65 0.35 -2.29 6.62
C ARG A 65 -0.98 -1.74 7.12
N ASP A 66 -1.10 -0.42 7.23
CA ASP A 66 -2.35 0.22 7.67
C ASP A 66 -3.48 -0.02 6.67
N ILE A 67 -3.22 0.13 5.36
CA ILE A 67 -4.18 -0.17 4.29
C ILE A 67 -4.66 -1.62 4.38
N LEU A 68 -3.75 -2.58 4.55
CA LEU A 68 -4.07 -4.00 4.69
C LEU A 68 -4.85 -4.30 5.97
N ALA A 69 -4.52 -3.64 7.08
CA ALA A 69 -5.25 -3.77 8.34
C ALA A 69 -6.69 -3.26 8.21
N THR A 70 -6.88 -2.11 7.55
CA THR A 70 -8.22 -1.58 7.25
C THR A 70 -9.01 -2.52 6.34
N MET A 71 -8.41 -3.05 5.28
CA MET A 71 -9.05 -4.04 4.41
C MET A 71 -9.50 -5.28 5.21
N ALA A 72 -8.61 -5.84 6.04
CA ALA A 72 -8.92 -7.00 6.85
C ALA A 72 -10.05 -6.72 7.87
N GLN A 73 -10.08 -5.53 8.47
CA GLN A 73 -11.18 -5.12 9.35
C GLN A 73 -12.51 -5.02 8.60
N ASN A 74 -12.50 -4.41 7.41
CA ASN A 74 -13.69 -4.29 6.57
C ASN A 74 -14.24 -5.66 6.17
N LEU A 75 -13.38 -6.62 5.80
CA LEU A 75 -13.79 -7.98 5.47
C LEU A 75 -14.49 -8.74 6.62
N ASN A 76 -14.24 -8.35 7.87
CA ASN A 76 -14.94 -8.93 9.02
C ASN A 76 -16.30 -8.26 9.30
N SER A 77 -16.61 -7.16 8.63
CA SER A 77 -17.91 -6.49 8.75
C SER A 77 -18.96 -7.21 7.89
N ALA A 78 -20.12 -7.49 8.47
CA ALA A 78 -21.23 -8.12 7.76
C ALA A 78 -21.80 -7.26 6.61
N ASP A 79 -21.61 -5.94 6.70
CA ASP A 79 -22.14 -4.96 5.74
C ASP A 79 -21.16 -4.63 4.61
N PHE A 80 -19.93 -5.16 4.66
CA PHE A 80 -18.91 -4.84 3.66
C PHE A 80 -19.05 -5.74 2.43
N ASP A 81 -19.49 -5.14 1.32
CA ASP A 81 -19.41 -5.77 0.00
C ASP A 81 -18.01 -5.60 -0.58
N PHE A 82 -17.22 -6.66 -0.52
CA PHE A 82 -15.86 -6.65 -1.05
C PHE A 82 -15.81 -6.34 -2.55
N ILE A 83 -16.74 -6.85 -3.37
CA ILE A 83 -16.69 -6.67 -4.83
C ILE A 83 -16.85 -5.20 -5.22
N THR A 84 -17.65 -4.46 -4.46
CA THR A 84 -17.85 -3.03 -4.69
C THR A 84 -16.79 -2.19 -3.97
N GLY A 85 -16.39 -2.59 -2.76
CA GLY A 85 -15.49 -1.81 -1.90
C GLY A 85 -13.99 -1.95 -2.19
N PHE A 86 -13.53 -3.01 -2.86
CA PHE A 86 -12.09 -3.21 -3.07
C PHE A 86 -11.45 -2.15 -3.98
N GLN A 87 -12.23 -1.49 -4.83
CA GLN A 87 -11.74 -0.46 -5.77
C GLN A 87 -11.16 0.77 -5.07
N GLU A 88 -11.51 0.98 -3.80
CA GLU A 88 -10.98 2.07 -2.98
C GLU A 88 -9.57 1.78 -2.43
N PHE A 89 -9.11 0.53 -2.54
CA PHE A 89 -7.81 0.10 -2.05
C PHE A 89 -6.81 -0.07 -3.20
N CYS A 90 -5.53 -0.02 -2.86
CA CYS A 90 -4.49 -0.38 -3.83
C CYS A 90 -4.65 -1.85 -4.27
N GLY A 91 -4.19 -2.18 -5.48
CA GLY A 91 -4.34 -3.49 -6.08
C GLY A 91 -3.75 -4.61 -5.22
N GLN A 92 -2.63 -4.35 -4.51
CA GLN A 92 -2.06 -5.32 -3.56
C GLN A 92 -3.02 -5.63 -2.41
N ALA A 93 -3.69 -4.62 -1.85
CA ALA A 93 -4.68 -4.83 -0.80
C ALA A 93 -5.93 -5.56 -1.33
N GLY A 94 -6.35 -5.28 -2.56
CA GLY A 94 -7.39 -6.06 -3.24
C GLY A 94 -7.02 -7.54 -3.37
N LEU A 95 -5.79 -7.86 -3.81
CA LEU A 95 -5.31 -9.23 -3.93
C LEU A 95 -5.28 -9.96 -2.58
N VAL A 96 -4.76 -9.31 -1.53
CA VAL A 96 -4.76 -9.87 -0.17
C VAL A 96 -6.19 -10.09 0.32
N GLY A 97 -7.10 -9.16 0.04
CA GLY A 97 -8.51 -9.32 0.41
C GLY A 97 -9.16 -10.56 -0.22
N VAL A 98 -8.91 -10.83 -1.50
CA VAL A 98 -9.37 -12.06 -2.18
C VAL A 98 -8.77 -13.30 -1.50
N GLN A 99 -7.49 -13.28 -1.16
CA GLN A 99 -6.81 -14.40 -0.49
C GLN A 99 -7.43 -14.70 0.88
N LEU A 100 -7.74 -13.67 1.67
CA LEU A 100 -8.39 -13.81 2.97
C LEU A 100 -9.81 -14.39 2.85
N LEU A 101 -10.61 -13.89 1.91
CA LEU A 101 -11.96 -14.38 1.65
C LEU A 101 -11.96 -15.85 1.22
N TRP A 102 -11.11 -16.19 0.26
CA TRP A 102 -10.97 -17.55 -0.22
C TRP A 102 -10.58 -18.51 0.90
N THR A 103 -9.56 -18.13 1.69
CA THR A 103 -9.07 -18.95 2.81
C THR A 103 -10.16 -19.17 3.86
N THR A 104 -10.89 -18.11 4.20
CA THR A 104 -12.00 -18.18 5.18
C THR A 104 -13.11 -19.11 4.69
N GLY A 105 -13.52 -18.98 3.42
CA GLY A 105 -14.54 -19.84 2.82
C GLY A 105 -14.11 -21.31 2.74
N ALA A 106 -12.86 -21.57 2.35
CA ALA A 106 -12.29 -22.91 2.30
C ALA A 106 -12.22 -23.56 3.68
N GLU A 107 -11.75 -22.83 4.70
CA GLU A 107 -11.73 -23.32 6.08
C GLU A 107 -13.13 -23.66 6.60
N TYR A 108 -14.11 -22.79 6.34
CA TYR A 108 -15.50 -23.03 6.73
C TYR A 108 -16.04 -24.31 6.08
N ALA A 109 -15.83 -24.50 4.77
CA ALA A 109 -16.27 -25.69 4.05
C ALA A 109 -15.63 -26.96 4.62
N LEU A 110 -14.31 -26.94 4.86
CA LEU A 110 -13.58 -28.08 5.44
C LEU A 110 -14.09 -28.43 6.84
N ARG A 111 -14.37 -27.43 7.69
CA ARG A 111 -14.92 -27.66 9.03
C ARG A 111 -16.33 -28.25 9.00
N LYS A 112 -17.13 -27.92 7.99
CA LYS A 112 -18.53 -28.40 7.84
C LYS A 112 -18.63 -29.81 7.25
N CYS A 113 -17.60 -30.24 6.52
CA CYS A 113 -17.52 -31.60 5.96
C CYS A 113 -17.00 -32.65 6.95
N ARG A 114 -16.65 -32.24 8.19
CA ARG A 114 -16.27 -33.13 9.28
C ARG A 114 -17.47 -33.51 10.12
#